data_AF-A0A497GI85-F1
#
_entry.id   AF-A0A497GI85-F1
#
_cell.length_a   1.000
_cell.length_b   1.000
_cell.length_c   1.000
_cell.angle_alpha   90.00
_cell.angle_beta   90.00
_cell.angle_gamma   90.00
#
_symmetry.space_group_name_H-M   'P 1'
#
loop_
_entity.id
_entity.type
_entity.pdbx_description
1 polymer ?
#
loop_
_entity_poly.entity_id
_entity_poly.type
_entity_poly.pdbx_seq_one_letter_code
_entity_poly.pdbx_strand_id
1 'polypeptide(L)' 'GADYMGMEFGWFGHSEEDFARMASWGFNVVRLPIGWAYIEPEESKINEDYLRRVDEIIGFAKNTVST' A
#
# COMPACT_ATOMS: atom_id res chain seq x y z
N GLY A 1 -6.48 -4.64 -13.10
CA GLY A 1 -5.86 -4.27 -11.82
C GLY A 1 -6.36 -5.17 -10.71
N ALA A 2 -5.75 -5.09 -9.53
CA ALA A 2 -6.13 -5.90 -8.35
C ALA A 2 -6.27 -5.02 -7.10
N ASP A 3 -7.14 -5.41 -6.18
CA ASP A 3 -7.18 -4.85 -4.82
C ASP A 3 -6.16 -5.59 -3.96
N TYR A 4 -5.23 -4.87 -3.31
CA TYR A 4 -4.29 -5.44 -2.36
C TYR A 4 -4.68 -5.09 -0.92
N MET A 5 -5.61 -5.87 -0.39
CA MET A 5 -6.26 -5.67 0.90
C MET A 5 -5.33 -5.93 2.09
N GLY A 6 -5.68 -5.36 3.24
CA GLY A 6 -5.13 -5.66 4.56
C GLY A 6 -4.80 -4.42 5.39
N MET A 7 -4.37 -3.30 4.78
CA MET A 7 -4.03 -2.09 5.54
C MET A 7 -5.25 -1.47 6.21
N GLU A 8 -6.43 -1.64 5.63
CA GLU A 8 -7.72 -1.25 6.22
C GLU A 8 -8.11 -2.06 7.47
N PHE A 9 -7.45 -3.20 7.71
CA PHE A 9 -7.63 -4.05 8.89
C PHE A 9 -6.39 -4.07 9.82
N GLY A 10 -5.38 -3.24 9.52
CA GLY A 10 -4.16 -3.16 10.34
C GLY A 10 -3.05 -4.14 9.95
N TRP A 11 -3.16 -4.80 8.78
CA TRP A 11 -2.08 -5.59 8.21
C TRP A 11 -1.27 -4.76 7.23
N PHE A 12 0.00 -4.48 7.57
CA PHE A 12 0.90 -3.61 6.79
C PHE A 12 2.05 -4.38 6.13
N GLY A 13 1.85 -5.68 5.90
CA GLY A 13 2.87 -6.63 5.47
C GLY A 13 3.14 -6.67 3.96
N HIS A 14 2.59 -5.73 3.18
CA HIS A 14 2.80 -5.65 1.74
C HIS A 14 4.29 -5.55 1.41
N SER A 15 4.75 -6.38 0.48
CA SER A 15 6.17 -6.47 0.09
C SER A 15 6.40 -6.14 -1.38
N GLU A 16 7.62 -5.73 -1.73
CA GLU A 16 8.00 -5.49 -3.13
C GLU A 16 7.86 -6.73 -4.02
N GLU A 17 8.11 -7.93 -3.47
CA GLU A 17 7.93 -9.18 -4.20
C GLU A 17 6.48 -9.42 -4.61
N ASP A 18 5.52 -9.04 -3.77
CA ASP A 18 4.10 -9.16 -4.11
C ASP A 18 3.73 -8.29 -5.30
N PHE A 19 4.25 -7.05 -5.37
CA PHE A 19 4.06 -6.16 -6.51
C PHE A 19 4.75 -6.68 -7.77
N ALA A 20 5.99 -7.17 -7.67
CA ALA A 20 6.71 -7.81 -8.76
C ALA A 20 5.95 -9.01 -9.32
N ARG A 21 5.39 -9.85 -8.45
CA ARG A 21 4.59 -11.01 -8.84
C ARG A 21 3.30 -10.60 -9.54
N MET A 22 2.58 -9.61 -9.01
CA MET A 22 1.39 -9.06 -9.66
C MET A 22 1.69 -8.51 -11.06
N ALA A 23 2.79 -7.78 -11.23
CA ALA A 23 3.21 -7.28 -12.54
C ALA A 23 3.58 -8.41 -13.51
N SER A 24 4.24 -9.47 -13.03
CA SER A 24 4.56 -10.66 -13.85
C SER A 24 3.32 -11.36 -14.40
N TRP A 25 2.17 -11.24 -13.73
CA TRP A 25 0.87 -11.73 -14.18
C TRP A 25 0.15 -10.77 -15.14
N GLY A 26 0.73 -9.59 -15.43
CA GLY A 26 0.15 -8.58 -16.32
C GLY A 26 -0.72 -7.54 -15.62
N PHE A 27 -0.74 -7.46 -14.29
CA PHE A 27 -1.43 -6.37 -13.60
C PHE A 27 -0.64 -5.06 -13.71
N ASN A 28 -1.32 -3.97 -14.07
CA ASN A 28 -0.73 -2.63 -14.24
C ASN A 28 -1.33 -1.57 -13.31
N VAL A 29 -2.33 -1.94 -12.51
CA VAL A 29 -3.02 -1.06 -11.56
C VAL A 29 -3.28 -1.85 -10.29
N VAL A 30 -2.93 -1.28 -9.15
CA VAL A 30 -3.26 -1.81 -7.83
C VAL A 30 -4.08 -0.78 -7.09
N ARG A 31 -5.18 -1.20 -6.48
CA ARG A 31 -5.93 -0.40 -5.51
C ARG A 31 -5.51 -0.84 -4.11
N LEU A 32 -5.05 0.12 -3.30
CA LEU A 32 -4.58 -0.10 -1.94
C LEU A 32 -5.59 0.50 -0.96
N PRO A 33 -6.51 -0.29 -0.37
CA PRO A 33 -7.45 0.20 0.61
C PRO A 33 -6.71 0.56 1.90
N ILE A 34 -7.01 1.74 2.46
CA ILE A 34 -6.47 2.22 3.72
C ILE A 34 -7.63 2.67 4.62
N GLY A 35 -7.43 2.63 5.94
CA GLY A 35 -8.46 2.98 6.91
C GLY A 35 -8.24 4.36 7.52
N TRP A 36 -9.30 5.16 7.65
CA TRP A 36 -9.23 6.48 8.31
C TRP A 36 -8.72 6.38 9.74
N ALA A 37 -9.10 5.33 10.48
CA ALA A 37 -8.63 5.07 11.85
C ALA A 37 -7.10 4.92 11.96
N TYR A 38 -6.39 4.63 10.86
CA TYR A 38 -4.93 4.57 10.83
C TYR A 38 -4.30 5.88 10.38
N ILE A 39 -5.01 6.67 9.55
CA ILE A 39 -4.60 8.01 9.13
C ILE A 39 -4.73 8.99 10.31
N GLU A 40 -5.86 8.96 10.99
CA GLU A 40 -6.24 9.83 12.10
C GLU A 40 -6.77 8.96 13.25
N PRO A 41 -5.88 8.36 14.07
CA PRO A 41 -6.28 7.54 15.21
C PRO A 41 -6.97 8.32 16.33
N GLU A 42 -6.69 9.62 16.42
CA GLU A 42 -7.32 10.56 17.35
C GLU A 42 -7.70 11.83 16.58
N GLU A 43 -8.81 12.47 16.97
CA GLU A 43 -9.28 13.69 16.32
C GLU A 43 -8.16 14.75 16.22
N SER A 44 -7.98 15.26 15.01
CA SER A 44 -6.95 16.23 14.62
C SER A 44 -5.51 15.77 14.79
N LYS A 45 -5.25 14.46 14.96
CA LYS A 45 -3.89 13.90 15.04
C LYS A 45 -3.63 12.93 13.90
N ILE A 46 -2.89 13.40 12.89
CA ILE A 46 -2.45 12.57 11.77
C ILE A 46 -1.28 11.68 12.19
N ASN A 47 -1.35 10.41 11.82
CA ASN A 47 -0.30 9.45 12.02
C ASN A 47 0.70 9.47 10.85
N GLU A 48 1.71 10.32 10.97
CA GLU A 48 2.76 10.46 9.95
C GLU A 48 3.57 9.17 9.72
N ASP A 49 3.71 8.34 10.75
CA ASP A 49 4.44 7.07 10.63
C ASP A 49 3.67 6.09 9.73
N TYR A 50 2.35 6.08 9.85
CA TYR A 50 1.47 5.33 8.95
C TYR A 50 1.55 5.85 7.52
N LEU A 51 1.51 7.16 7.32
CA LEU A 51 1.64 7.75 5.98
C LEU A 51 2.99 7.42 5.32
N ARG A 52 4.10 7.45 6.07
CA ARG A 52 5.41 7.02 5.56
C ARG A 52 5.41 5.55 5.15
N ARG A 53 4.71 4.68 5.89
CA ARG A 53 4.56 3.27 5.50
C ARG A 53 3.72 3.11 4.23
N VAL A 54 2.66 3.92 4.06
CA VAL A 54 1.88 3.95 2.81
C VAL A 54 2.77 4.37 1.63
N ASP A 55 3.59 5.40 1.81
CA ASP A 55 4.53 5.87 0.77
C ASP A 55 5.54 4.79 0.36
N GLU A 56 6.08 4.05 1.33
CA GLU A 56 6.98 2.92 1.08
C GLU A 56 6.30 1.84 0.21
N ILE A 57 5.07 1.45 0.56
CA ILE A 57 4.29 0.45 -0.18
C ILE A 57 3.95 0.95 -1.59
N ILE A 58 3.61 2.23 -1.76
CA ILE A 58 3.43 2.85 -3.08
C ILE A 58 4.75 2.83 -3.87
N GLY A 59 5.89 3.00 -3.20
CA GLY A 59 7.22 2.91 -3.79
C GLY A 59 7.48 1.57 -4.46
N PHE A 60 7.11 0.46 -3.79
CA PHE A 60 7.24 -0.89 -4.35
C PHE A 60 6.49 -1.06 -5.68
N ALA A 61 5.28 -0.52 -5.78
CA ALA A 61 4.49 -0.57 -7.01
C ALA A 61 5.14 0.24 -8.16
N LYS A 62 5.74 1.40 -7.85
CA LYS A 62 6.40 2.26 -8.85
C LYS A 62 7.67 1.62 -9.41
N ASN A 63 8.48 1.00 -8.56
CA ASN A 63 9.75 0.39 -8.96
C ASN A 63 9.54 -0.82 -9.91
N THR A 64 8.39 -1.48 -9.80
CA THR A 64 8.09 -2.69 -10.57
C THR A 64 7.79 -2.43 -12.05
N VAL A 65 7.29 -1.24 -12.43
CA VAL A 65 6.83 -0.95 -13.80
C VAL A 65 7.93 -0.34 -14.70
N SER A 66 9.11 -0.03 -14.15
CA SER A 66 10.21 0.65 -14.88
C SER A 66 11.29 -0.28 -15.49
N THR A 67 11.05 -1.59 -15.56
CA THR A 67 11.98 -2.57 -16.19
C THR A 67 11.35 -3.20 -17.41
#